data_AF-A0A9E3EPF6-F1
#
_entry.id   AF-A0A9E3EPF6-F1
#
_cell.length_a   1.000
_cell.length_b   1.000
_cell.length_c   1.000
_cell.angle_alpha   90.00
_cell.angle_beta   90.00
_cell.angle_gamma   90.00
#
_symmetry.space_group_name_H-M   'P 1'
#
loop_
_entity.id
_entity.type
_entity.pdbx_description
1 polymer ?
#
loop_
_entity_poly.entity_id
_entity_poly.type
_entity_poly.pdbx_seq_one_letter_code
_entity_poly.pdbx_strand_id
1 'polypeptide(L)' 'YHPEVAQTLHDLSILRQKQGNLSEALSLAERALSICLQALGDAHPKTIATRELYAQLRQKQAGIQE' A
#
# COMPACT_ATOMS: atom_id res chain seq x y z
N TYR A 1 1.71 -17.27 7.47
CA TYR A 1 0.99 -15.99 7.30
C TYR A 1 1.78 -14.91 8.02
N HIS A 2 2.23 -13.87 7.32
CA HIS A 2 3.12 -12.84 7.89
C HIS A 2 2.46 -11.45 7.85
N PRO A 3 1.41 -11.21 8.68
CA PRO A 3 0.75 -9.91 8.74
C PRO A 3 1.69 -8.79 9.20
N GLU A 4 2.75 -9.12 9.94
CA GLU A 4 3.79 -8.16 10.34
C GLU A 4 4.60 -7.66 9.14
N VAL A 5 4.87 -8.53 8.16
CA VAL A 5 5.57 -8.14 6.93
C VAL A 5 4.69 -7.21 6.09
N ALA A 6 3.37 -7.46 6.03
CA ALA A 6 2.44 -6.56 5.36
C ALA A 6 2.40 -5.17 6.02
N GLN A 7 2.45 -5.13 7.35
CA GLN A 7 2.51 -3.87 8.10
C GLN A 7 3.78 -3.07 7.74
N THR A 8 4.95 -3.71 7.78
CA THR A 8 6.21 -3.05 7.42
C THR A 8 6.21 -2.53 5.99
N LEU A 9 5.66 -3.29 5.03
CA LEU A 9 5.52 -2.85 3.64
C LEU A 9 4.56 -1.67 3.49
N HIS A 10 3.46 -1.67 4.24
CA HIS A 10 2.52 -0.55 4.30
C HIS A 10 3.24 0.72 4.79
N ASP A 11 3.95 0.65 5.92
CA ASP A 11 4.71 1.78 6.47
C ASP A 11 5.80 2.27 5.51
N LEU A 12 6.51 1.35 4.83
CA LEU A 12 7.49 1.71 3.81
C LEU A 12 6.85 2.43 2.62
N SER A 13 5.66 2.02 2.19
CA SER A 13 4.95 2.70 1.10
C SER A 13 4.58 4.13 1.45
N ILE A 14 4.15 4.39 2.69
CA ILE A 14 3.90 5.75 3.19
C ILE A 14 5.20 6.56 3.21
N LEU A 15 6.31 5.97 3.64
CA LEU A 15 7.60 6.64 3.65
C LEU A 15 8.05 7.02 2.23
N ARG A 16 7.92 6.10 1.26
CA ARG A 16 8.22 6.36 -0.15
C ARG A 16 7.32 7.45 -0.74
N GLN A 17 6.04 7.47 -0.38
CA GLN A 17 5.10 8.53 -0.75
C GLN A 17 5.60 9.91 -0.29
N LYS A 18 6.04 10.01 0.97
CA LYS A 18 6.57 11.25 1.54
C LYS A 18 7.88 11.71 0.88
N GLN A 19 8.65 10.78 0.32
CA GLN A 19 9.86 11.07 -0.45
C GLN A 19 9.57 11.47 -1.90
N GLY A 20 8.30 11.45 -2.34
CA GLY A 20 7.92 11.71 -3.73
C GLY A 20 8.05 10.51 -4.66
N ASN A 21 8.56 9.38 -4.19
CA ASN A 21 8.72 8.15 -4.96
C ASN A 21 7.40 7.37 -5.04
N LEU A 22 6.43 7.90 -5.76
CA LEU A 22 5.10 7.30 -5.87
C LEU A 22 5.11 5.91 -6.52
N SER A 23 5.96 5.67 -7.51
CA SER A 23 6.07 4.36 -8.18
C SER A 23 6.50 3.25 -7.23
N GLU A 24 7.52 3.50 -6.39
CA GLU A 24 7.95 2.55 -5.36
C GLU A 24 6.88 2.38 -4.29
N ALA A 25 6.26 3.47 -3.85
CA ALA A 25 5.17 3.43 -2.88
C ALA A 25 4.02 2.54 -3.37
N LEU A 26 3.64 2.67 -4.64
CA LEU A 26 2.58 1.87 -5.27
C LEU A 26 2.92 0.38 -5.27
N SER A 27 4.15 0.02 -5.66
CA SER A 27 4.59 -1.38 -5.66
C SER A 27 4.64 -1.99 -4.26
N LEU A 28 5.07 -1.22 -3.25
CA LEU A 28 5.08 -1.64 -1.85
C LEU A 28 3.67 -1.83 -1.29
N ALA A 29 2.75 -0.90 -1.59
CA ALA A 29 1.36 -0.98 -1.17
C ALA A 29 0.63 -2.17 -1.82
N GLU A 30 0.94 -2.49 -3.08
CA GLU A 30 0.39 -3.67 -3.78
C GLU A 30 0.84 -4.98 -3.13
N ARG A 31 2.14 -5.11 -2.81
CA ARG A 31 2.68 -6.26 -2.09
C ARG A 31 2.05 -6.40 -0.70
N ALA A 32 1.92 -5.30 0.05
CA ALA A 32 1.25 -5.29 1.34
C ALA A 32 -0.21 -5.75 1.23
N LEU A 33 -0.93 -5.28 0.19
CA LEU A 33 -2.32 -5.62 -0.04
C LEU A 33 -2.50 -7.11 -0.35
N SER A 34 -1.65 -7.67 -1.21
CA SER A 34 -1.68 -9.10 -1.54
C SER A 34 -1.44 -9.98 -0.30
N ILE A 35 -0.45 -9.61 0.52
CA ILE A 35 -0.17 -10.32 1.77
C ILE A 35 -1.32 -10.16 2.76
N CYS A 36 -1.92 -8.97 2.91
CA CYS A 36 -3.09 -8.77 3.78
C CYS A 36 -4.33 -9.56 3.29
N LEU A 37 -4.58 -9.58 1.98
CA LEU A 37 -5.70 -10.32 1.39
C LEU A 37 -5.59 -11.82 1.65
N GLN A 38 -4.40 -12.38 1.44
CA GLN A 38 -4.15 -13.75 1.87
C GLN A 38 -4.26 -13.80 3.39
N ALA A 39 -3.40 -13.09 4.12
CA ALA A 39 -3.17 -13.26 5.55
C ALA A 39 -4.38 -13.02 6.46
N LEU A 40 -5.28 -12.12 6.08
CA LEU A 40 -6.31 -11.57 6.95
C LEU A 40 -7.70 -11.56 6.29
N GLY A 41 -7.76 -11.68 4.96
CA GLY A 41 -8.99 -11.58 4.17
C GLY A 41 -9.36 -10.13 3.82
N ASP A 42 -10.33 -9.98 2.92
CA ASP A 42 -10.76 -8.68 2.36
C ASP A 42 -11.43 -7.77 3.40
N ALA A 43 -12.21 -8.35 4.33
CA ALA A 43 -12.95 -7.61 5.34
C ALA A 43 -12.10 -7.12 6.53
N HIS A 44 -10.82 -7.49 6.60
CA HIS A 44 -9.98 -7.13 7.74
C HIS A 44 -9.56 -5.65 7.66
N PRO A 45 -9.58 -4.89 8.77
CA PRO A 45 -9.27 -3.45 8.77
C PRO A 45 -7.90 -3.11 8.17
N LYS A 46 -6.89 -3.97 8.38
CA LYS A 46 -5.55 -3.79 7.75
C LYS A 46 -5.58 -3.90 6.23
N THR A 47 -6.41 -4.79 5.69
CA THR A 47 -6.57 -4.97 4.24
C THR A 47 -7.24 -3.73 3.63
N ILE A 48 -8.31 -3.25 4.28
CA ILE A 48 -9.03 -2.04 3.89
C ILE A 48 -8.08 -0.82 3.90
N ALA A 49 -7.34 -0.61 4.99
CA ALA A 49 -6.39 0.50 5.11
C ALA A 49 -5.30 0.46 4.02
N THR A 50 -4.79 -0.73 3.69
CA THR A 50 -3.78 -0.89 2.65
C THR A 50 -4.35 -0.66 1.25
N ARG A 51 -5.61 -1.05 1.02
CA ARG A 51 -6.33 -0.78 -0.23
C ARG A 51 -6.58 0.71 -0.44
N GLU A 52 -6.98 1.40 0.62
CA GLU A 52 -7.16 2.86 0.60
C GLU A 52 -5.83 3.57 0.32
N LEU A 53 -4.73 3.12 0.94
CA LEU A 53 -3.41 3.68 0.68
C LEU A 53 -2.99 3.49 -0.78
N TYR A 54 -3.18 2.28 -1.33
CA TYR A 54 -2.91 1.99 -2.75
C TYR A 54 -3.72 2.91 -3.69
N ALA A 55 -5.02 3.08 -3.41
CA ALA A 55 -5.89 3.95 -4.20
C ALA A 55 -5.44 5.43 -4.14
N GLN A 56 -5.06 5.92 -2.97
CA GLN A 56 -4.51 7.27 -2.80
C GLN A 56 -3.21 7.48 -3.58
N LEU A 57 -2.30 6.50 -3.54
CA LEU A 57 -1.04 6.56 -4.28
C LEU A 57 -1.27 6.59 -5.79
N ARG A 58 -2.20 5.79 -6.29
CA ARG A 58 -2.57 5.76 -7.71
C ARG A 58 -3.16 7.09 -8.18
N GLN A 59 -4.02 7.71 -7.38
CA GLN A 59 -4.56 9.04 -7.67
C GLN A 59 -3.46 10.11 -7.69
N LYS A 60 -2.55 10.11 -6.71
CA LYS A 60 -1.42 11.03 -6.69
C LYS A 60 -0.48 10.83 -7.88
N GLN A 61 -0.25 9.59 -8.32
CA GLN A 61 0.61 9.31 -9.47
C GLN A 61 -0.03 9.78 -10.79
N ALA A 62 -1.35 9.66 -10.93
CA ALA A 62 -2.08 10.16 -12.10
C ALA A 62 -2.00 11.69 -12.22
N GLY A 63 -2.14 12.42 -11.11
CA GLY A 63 -2.08 13.90 -11.11
C GLY A 63 -0.68 14.50 -11.28
N ILE A 64 0.40 13.70 -11.28
CA ILE A 64 1.76 14.16 -11.62
C ILE A 64 2.05 14.02 -13.12
N GLN A 65 1.24 13.26 -13.85
CA GLN A 65 1.38 13.09 -15.30
C GLN A 65 0.62 14.16 -16.11
N GLU A 66 0.09 15.19 -15.45
CA GLU A 66 -0.60 16.34 -16.06
C GLU A 66 0.31 17.56 -16.21
#